data_AF-A0A7J6B8F6-F1
#
_entry.id   AF-A0A7J6B8F6-F1
#
_cell.length_a   1.000
_cell.length_b   1.000
_cell.length_c   1.000
_cell.angle_alpha   90.00
_cell.angle_beta   90.00
_cell.angle_gamma   90.00
#
_symmetry.space_group_name_H-M   'P 1'
#
loop_
_entity.id
_entity.type
_entity.pdbx_description
1 polymer ?
#
loop_
_entity_poly.entity_id
_entity_poly.type
_entity_poly.pdbx_seq_one_letter_code
_entity_poly.pdbx_strand_id
1 'polypeptide(L)'
;MLQLVRKRRDRPGRTDPANDGKDSEEAVQKMQELILARREEMYQQNEAEVRKRWNYEDAIKRPYFHVKPLDRTQLKAWHTYLDWEMAEAEAANAVTEGTGVEGQEGSEVREGIAGHRRVQILFERCLIACALYEEFWDKYAHYLEPRSLEETRSVYRRACEIHLPYKHSFHFQWAMFEERHGNTSEAQRILEALEKAMPGLAMVRLQRVGLERRAGHLEKAESLLKEAVEENKDKPHLHAFYSIKLARFFHKLGKNPSRARAVLQEAIEISPDNSKLYLNLLDLELSGDLRLNGGGVQQCVSKALAAPLSSDLKILFSQRGLQFAEDFGTTVQSVLSIYEEHQKLLNDLGAKKRGAENGDSDDPEKMSKMDDDSGTVAPAQAVPPTIPPVPPPPVMGGDMSGYGNYGNWYQQQQYGGYGGYSNPWSQYNQYYPPS
;
A
#
# COMPACT_ATOMS: atom_id res chain seq x y z
N MET A 1 65.38 -70.32 -66.38
CA MET A 1 64.80 -71.56 -66.91
C MET A 1 63.32 -71.59 -66.57
N LEU A 2 62.48 -71.80 -67.61
CA LEU A 2 61.11 -72.35 -67.61
C LEU A 2 60.00 -71.49 -66.94
N GLN A 3 59.15 -70.75 -67.66
CA GLN A 3 58.00 -71.18 -68.51
C GLN A 3 57.11 -72.24 -67.82
N LEU A 4 55.78 -72.23 -67.80
CA LEU A 4 54.69 -71.36 -68.29
C LEU A 4 53.42 -72.20 -68.04
N VAL A 5 52.41 -71.78 -67.26
CA VAL A 5 51.01 -72.21 -67.51
C VAL A 5 50.06 -71.09 -67.12
N ARG A 6 49.44 -70.51 -68.15
CA ARG A 6 48.27 -69.63 -68.07
C ARG A 6 47.06 -70.44 -67.60
N LYS A 7 46.32 -69.94 -66.61
CA LYS A 7 44.89 -70.25 -66.45
C LYS A 7 44.13 -68.93 -66.48
N ARG A 8 43.54 -68.63 -67.64
CA ARG A 8 42.55 -67.56 -67.80
C ARG A 8 41.38 -67.91 -66.87
N ARG A 9 41.09 -67.04 -65.89
CA ARG A 9 39.79 -66.95 -65.22
C ARG A 9 39.21 -65.60 -65.60
N ASP A 10 38.00 -65.66 -66.12
CA ASP A 10 37.25 -64.54 -66.69
C ASP A 10 37.13 -63.36 -65.73
N ARG A 11 37.20 -62.14 -66.28
CA ARG A 11 36.86 -60.90 -65.59
C ARG A 11 35.35 -60.87 -65.32
N PRO A 12 34.88 -60.67 -64.07
CA PRO A 12 33.56 -60.12 -63.85
C PRO A 12 33.65 -58.60 -63.83
N GLY A 13 32.91 -57.95 -64.72
CA GLY A 13 32.44 -56.58 -64.57
C GLY A 13 33.48 -55.46 -64.74
N ARG A 14 33.40 -54.77 -65.88
CA ARG A 14 33.61 -53.31 -65.88
C ARG A 14 32.70 -52.72 -64.80
N THR A 15 33.24 -52.06 -63.79
CA THR A 15 32.49 -51.02 -63.10
C THR A 15 32.42 -49.85 -64.07
N ASP A 16 31.23 -49.58 -64.59
CA ASP A 16 31.00 -48.39 -65.39
C ASP A 16 31.26 -47.15 -64.52
N PRO A 17 32.09 -46.19 -64.96
CA PRO A 17 32.35 -44.95 -64.21
C PRO A 17 31.13 -44.00 -64.19
N ALA A 18 29.97 -44.44 -64.70
CA ALA A 18 28.73 -43.67 -64.74
C ALA A 18 27.85 -43.83 -63.48
N ASN A 19 28.16 -44.75 -62.57
CA ASN A 19 27.32 -45.02 -61.39
C ASN A 19 27.73 -44.24 -60.12
N ASP A 20 29.00 -43.82 -60.03
CA ASP A 20 29.56 -43.21 -58.80
C ASP A 20 28.99 -41.81 -58.50
N GLY A 21 28.63 -41.05 -59.54
CA GLY A 21 27.99 -39.74 -59.40
C GLY A 21 26.51 -39.82 -59.01
N LYS A 22 25.82 -40.90 -59.40
CA LYS A 22 24.38 -41.09 -59.13
C LYS A 22 24.15 -41.54 -57.68
N ASP A 23 25.02 -42.41 -57.18
CA ASP A 23 25.05 -42.81 -55.77
C ASP A 23 25.39 -41.59 -54.86
N SER A 24 26.23 -40.67 -55.35
CA SER A 24 26.52 -39.39 -54.66
C SER A 24 25.35 -38.41 -54.67
N GLU A 25 24.60 -38.30 -55.78
CA GLU A 25 23.41 -37.44 -55.86
C GLU A 25 22.26 -37.98 -54.98
N GLU A 26 22.04 -39.31 -54.99
CA GLU A 26 21.06 -39.97 -54.12
C GLU A 26 21.44 -39.84 -52.64
N ALA A 27 22.73 -39.94 -52.30
CA ALA A 27 23.21 -39.70 -50.94
C ALA A 27 23.00 -38.24 -50.49
N VAL A 28 23.20 -37.27 -51.38
CA VAL A 28 22.93 -35.85 -51.10
C VAL A 28 21.43 -35.60 -50.93
N GLN A 29 20.58 -36.19 -51.77
CA GLN A 29 19.12 -36.09 -51.63
C GLN A 29 18.65 -36.68 -50.31
N LYS A 30 19.12 -37.88 -49.95
CA LYS A 30 18.78 -38.53 -48.68
C LYS A 30 19.27 -37.70 -47.48
N MET A 31 20.44 -37.07 -47.58
CA MET A 31 20.91 -36.14 -46.54
C MET A 31 20.01 -34.92 -46.42
N GLN A 32 19.57 -34.34 -47.54
CA GLN A 32 18.63 -33.21 -47.54
C GLN A 32 17.29 -33.60 -46.92
N GLU A 33 16.72 -34.76 -47.28
CA GLU A 33 15.47 -35.28 -46.71
C GLU A 33 15.57 -35.44 -45.19
N LEU A 34 16.66 -36.02 -44.68
CA LEU A 34 16.89 -36.18 -43.24
C LEU A 34 17.01 -34.82 -42.52
N ILE A 35 17.69 -33.85 -43.13
CA ILE A 35 17.81 -32.50 -42.57
C ILE A 35 16.45 -31.79 -42.56
N LEU A 36 15.67 -31.91 -43.64
CA LEU A 36 14.35 -31.31 -43.74
C LEU A 36 13.39 -31.95 -42.74
N ALA A 37 13.36 -33.28 -42.63
CA ALA A 37 12.52 -33.97 -41.65
C ALA A 37 12.82 -33.52 -40.22
N ARG A 38 14.11 -33.41 -39.84
CA ARG A 38 14.51 -32.91 -38.51
C ARG A 38 14.12 -31.44 -38.30
N ARG A 39 14.22 -30.60 -39.32
CA ARG A 39 13.82 -29.18 -39.25
C ARG A 39 12.31 -29.02 -39.17
N GLU A 40 11.56 -29.87 -39.88
CA GLU A 40 10.10 -29.88 -39.85
C GLU A 40 9.59 -30.21 -38.45
N GLU A 41 10.18 -31.22 -37.79
CA GLU A 41 9.83 -31.55 -36.40
C GLU A 41 10.04 -30.34 -35.46
N MET A 42 11.21 -29.67 -35.57
CA MET A 42 11.51 -28.48 -34.77
C MET A 42 10.59 -27.30 -35.11
N TYR A 43 10.25 -27.11 -36.39
CA TYR A 43 9.32 -26.10 -36.86
C TYR A 43 7.94 -26.31 -36.28
N GLN A 44 7.40 -27.55 -36.34
CA GLN A 44 6.08 -27.89 -35.82
C GLN A 44 6.00 -27.69 -34.29
N GLN A 45 7.05 -28.08 -33.56
CA GLN A 45 7.15 -27.82 -32.12
C GLN A 45 7.14 -26.31 -31.82
N ASN A 46 7.93 -25.52 -32.57
CA ASN A 46 7.99 -24.08 -32.39
C ASN A 46 6.68 -23.38 -32.79
N GLU A 47 6.04 -23.81 -33.87
CA GLU A 47 4.75 -23.27 -34.32
C GLU A 47 3.67 -23.51 -33.26
N ALA A 48 3.66 -24.68 -32.62
CA ALA A 48 2.75 -24.95 -31.51
C ALA A 48 2.97 -23.98 -30.34
N GLU A 49 4.22 -23.72 -29.96
CA GLU A 49 4.57 -22.77 -28.90
C GLU A 49 4.25 -21.30 -29.27
N VAL A 50 4.42 -20.92 -30.53
CA VAL A 50 4.00 -19.60 -31.05
C VAL A 50 2.50 -19.46 -30.98
N ARG A 51 1.75 -20.48 -31.41
CA ARG A 51 0.28 -20.46 -31.42
C ARG A 51 -0.30 -20.29 -30.01
N LYS A 52 0.32 -20.88 -28.98
CA LYS A 52 -0.05 -20.65 -27.57
C LYS A 52 0.06 -19.18 -27.15
N ARG A 53 1.06 -18.45 -27.68
CA ARG A 53 1.39 -17.06 -27.30
C ARG A 53 0.77 -16.00 -28.20
N TRP A 54 0.26 -16.39 -29.37
CA TRP A 54 -0.18 -15.49 -30.43
C TRP A 54 -1.13 -14.40 -29.96
N ASN A 55 -2.19 -14.77 -29.23
CA ASN A 55 -3.20 -13.81 -28.78
C ASN A 55 -2.66 -12.80 -27.77
N TYR A 56 -1.66 -13.20 -26.96
CA TYR A 56 -1.02 -12.30 -26.01
C TYR A 56 -0.09 -11.31 -26.71
N GLU A 57 0.70 -11.79 -27.66
CA GLU A 57 1.59 -10.94 -28.46
C GLU A 57 0.80 -9.96 -29.32
N ASP A 58 -0.32 -10.38 -29.94
CA ASP A 58 -1.18 -9.45 -30.68
C ASP A 58 -1.82 -8.40 -29.75
N ALA A 59 -2.20 -8.76 -28.52
CA ALA A 59 -2.82 -7.81 -27.58
C ALA A 59 -1.89 -6.66 -27.17
N ILE A 60 -0.56 -6.86 -27.23
CA ILE A 60 0.44 -5.84 -26.91
C ILE A 60 0.65 -4.92 -28.12
N LYS A 61 0.11 -3.70 -28.05
CA LYS A 61 0.21 -2.72 -29.15
C LYS A 61 1.38 -1.76 -28.99
N ARG A 62 1.94 -1.62 -27.79
CA ARG A 62 3.12 -0.77 -27.52
C ARG A 62 4.22 -1.54 -26.77
N PRO A 63 5.13 -2.22 -27.49
CA PRO A 63 6.22 -3.02 -26.89
C PRO A 63 7.48 -2.19 -26.54
N TYR A 64 7.41 -0.86 -26.63
CA TYR A 64 8.53 0.05 -26.38
C TYR A 64 8.17 1.09 -25.32
N PHE A 65 9.19 1.66 -24.68
CA PHE A 65 9.01 2.70 -23.68
C PHE A 65 8.42 3.98 -24.28
N HIS A 66 7.43 4.56 -23.60
CA HIS A 66 6.95 5.90 -23.89
C HIS A 66 6.43 6.55 -22.60
N VAL A 67 6.69 7.85 -22.43
CA VAL A 67 6.21 8.66 -21.29
C VAL A 67 4.69 8.79 -21.17
N LYS A 68 3.92 8.48 -22.21
CA LYS A 68 2.45 8.55 -22.18
C LYS A 68 1.97 7.30 -21.45
N PRO A 69 1.01 7.40 -20.52
CA PRO A 69 0.52 6.22 -19.84
C PRO A 69 -0.06 5.21 -20.84
N LEU A 70 0.19 3.93 -20.59
CA LEU A 70 -0.58 2.84 -21.16
C LEU A 70 -2.01 2.91 -20.64
N ASP A 71 -2.97 2.55 -21.49
CA ASP A 71 -4.35 2.37 -21.07
C ASP A 71 -4.53 1.08 -20.26
N ARG A 72 -5.68 0.96 -19.59
CA ARG A 72 -6.00 -0.22 -18.77
C ARG A 72 -6.02 -1.52 -19.56
N THR A 73 -6.35 -1.48 -20.85
CA THR A 73 -6.40 -2.67 -21.71
C THR A 73 -5.00 -3.20 -21.98
N GLN A 74 -4.04 -2.32 -22.27
CA GLN A 74 -2.63 -2.66 -22.46
C GLN A 74 -1.99 -3.16 -21.16
N LEU A 75 -2.27 -2.51 -20.02
CA LEU A 75 -1.78 -2.99 -18.71
C LEU A 75 -2.33 -4.39 -18.41
N LYS A 76 -3.63 -4.61 -18.65
CA LYS A 76 -4.26 -5.93 -18.50
C LYS A 76 -3.63 -6.97 -19.42
N ALA A 77 -3.34 -6.64 -20.67
CA ALA A 77 -2.70 -7.55 -21.63
C ALA A 77 -1.35 -8.06 -21.10
N TRP A 78 -0.50 -7.16 -20.61
CA TRP A 78 0.77 -7.53 -19.97
C TRP A 78 0.57 -8.40 -18.74
N HIS A 79 -0.36 -8.05 -17.84
CA HIS A 79 -0.63 -8.87 -16.66
C HIS A 79 -1.05 -10.28 -17.05
N THR A 80 -2.02 -10.41 -17.96
CA THR A 80 -2.52 -11.73 -18.39
C THR A 80 -1.45 -12.57 -19.07
N TYR A 81 -0.55 -11.94 -19.84
CA TYR A 81 0.52 -12.68 -20.49
C TYR A 81 1.56 -13.16 -19.46
N LEU A 82 1.95 -12.30 -18.52
CA LEU A 82 2.85 -12.68 -17.43
C LEU A 82 2.27 -13.80 -16.56
N ASP A 83 1.00 -13.70 -16.18
CA ASP A 83 0.32 -14.74 -15.39
C ASP A 83 0.33 -16.09 -16.11
N TRP A 84 0.05 -16.07 -17.42
CA TRP A 84 0.05 -17.28 -18.23
C TRP A 84 1.45 -17.90 -18.34
N GLU A 85 2.49 -17.12 -18.65
CA GLU A 85 3.85 -17.68 -18.79
C GLU A 85 4.40 -18.16 -17.44
N MET A 86 4.05 -17.49 -16.33
CA MET A 86 4.37 -17.96 -14.98
C MET A 86 3.71 -19.31 -14.68
N ALA A 87 2.41 -19.45 -14.96
CA ALA A 87 1.68 -20.69 -14.76
C ALA A 87 2.22 -21.84 -15.62
N GLU A 88 2.57 -21.57 -16.89
CA GLU A 88 3.19 -22.58 -17.76
C GLU A 88 4.57 -23.03 -17.23
N ALA A 89 5.37 -22.10 -16.71
CA ALA A 89 6.67 -22.45 -16.11
C ALA A 89 6.51 -23.27 -14.83
N GLU A 90 5.51 -22.97 -14.00
CA GLU A 90 5.22 -23.72 -12.79
C GLU A 90 4.65 -25.12 -13.09
N ALA A 91 3.78 -25.24 -14.10
CA ALA A 91 3.26 -26.53 -14.54
C ALA A 91 4.38 -27.45 -15.07
N ALA A 92 5.32 -26.92 -15.85
CA ALA A 92 6.48 -27.68 -16.32
C ALA A 92 7.38 -28.19 -15.17
N ASN A 93 7.55 -27.37 -14.12
CA ASN A 93 8.29 -27.77 -12.93
C ASN A 93 7.55 -28.82 -12.09
N ALA A 94 6.22 -28.72 -11.97
CA ALA A 94 5.42 -29.66 -11.19
C ALA A 94 5.38 -31.07 -11.84
N VAL A 95 5.35 -31.14 -13.18
CA VAL A 95 5.44 -32.42 -13.90
C VAL A 95 6.78 -33.11 -13.63
N THR A 96 7.86 -32.32 -13.59
CA THR A 96 9.23 -32.77 -13.29
C THR A 96 9.36 -33.35 -11.87
N GLU A 97 8.73 -32.75 -10.85
CA GLU A 97 8.83 -33.23 -9.47
C GLU A 97 8.01 -34.51 -9.19
N GLY A 98 6.98 -34.80 -10.00
CA GLY A 98 6.06 -35.93 -9.82
C GLY A 98 6.51 -37.25 -10.45
N THR A 99 7.48 -37.22 -11.37
CA THR A 99 7.95 -38.39 -12.14
C THR A 99 9.34 -38.84 -11.72
N GLY A 100 9.50 -39.19 -10.44
CA GLY A 100 10.76 -39.76 -9.92
C GLY A 100 11.09 -41.13 -10.53
N VAL A 101 11.65 -41.14 -11.74
CA VAL A 101 12.27 -42.30 -12.39
C VAL A 101 13.75 -41.97 -12.58
N GLU A 102 14.64 -42.77 -11.96
CA GLU A 102 16.09 -42.55 -11.77
C GLU A 102 16.95 -42.50 -13.08
N GLY A 103 16.39 -42.12 -14.23
CA GLY A 103 17.10 -42.02 -15.51
C GLY A 103 16.79 -40.79 -16.37
N GLN A 104 15.89 -39.89 -15.96
CA GLN A 104 15.45 -38.71 -16.74
C GLN A 104 15.77 -37.33 -16.11
N GLU A 105 16.51 -37.30 -15.00
CA GLU A 105 16.85 -36.08 -14.24
C GLU A 105 17.47 -34.97 -15.10
N GLY A 106 18.26 -35.33 -16.13
CA GLY A 106 18.94 -34.36 -16.98
C GLY A 106 18.06 -33.62 -17.99
N SER A 107 16.90 -34.17 -18.39
CA SER A 107 15.98 -33.53 -19.35
C SER A 107 14.98 -32.63 -18.64
N GLU A 108 14.49 -33.11 -17.50
CA GLU A 108 13.50 -32.45 -16.66
C GLU A 108 14.04 -31.13 -16.05
N VAL A 109 15.26 -31.16 -15.50
CA VAL A 109 15.94 -29.95 -14.99
C VAL A 109 16.14 -28.90 -16.09
N ARG A 110 16.38 -29.32 -17.35
CA ARG A 110 16.55 -28.40 -18.48
C ARG A 110 15.25 -27.70 -18.87
N GLU A 111 14.12 -28.40 -18.78
CA GLU A 111 12.81 -27.85 -19.13
C GLU A 111 12.35 -26.80 -18.10
N GLY A 112 12.58 -27.05 -16.81
CA GLY A 112 12.32 -26.07 -15.76
C GLY A 112 13.20 -24.82 -15.85
N ILE A 113 14.50 -25.00 -16.14
CA ILE A 113 15.42 -23.88 -16.43
C ILE A 113 14.95 -23.08 -17.65
N ALA A 114 14.47 -23.75 -18.69
CA ALA A 114 13.93 -23.09 -19.88
C ALA A 114 12.66 -22.28 -19.56
N GLY A 115 11.74 -22.84 -18.74
CA GLY A 115 10.53 -22.16 -18.29
C GLY A 115 10.83 -20.88 -17.50
N HIS A 116 11.69 -20.98 -16.50
CA HIS A 116 12.12 -19.83 -15.71
C HIS A 116 12.74 -18.72 -16.58
N ARG A 117 13.62 -19.10 -17.52
CA ARG A 117 14.25 -18.15 -18.45
C ARG A 117 13.24 -17.44 -19.35
N ARG A 118 12.18 -18.13 -19.81
CA ARG A 118 11.11 -17.49 -20.60
C ARG A 118 10.36 -16.44 -19.78
N VAL A 119 10.02 -16.74 -18.53
CA VAL A 119 9.36 -15.80 -17.63
C VAL A 119 10.22 -14.56 -17.40
N GLN A 120 11.53 -14.73 -17.13
CA GLN A 120 12.45 -13.60 -16.99
C GLN A 120 12.49 -12.74 -18.27
N ILE A 121 12.65 -13.35 -19.45
CA ILE A 121 12.66 -12.62 -20.74
C ILE A 121 11.36 -11.82 -20.91
N LEU A 122 10.21 -12.41 -20.56
CA LEU A 122 8.93 -11.73 -20.70
C LEU A 122 8.77 -10.57 -19.70
N PHE A 123 9.21 -10.73 -18.45
CA PHE A 123 9.25 -9.64 -17.48
C PHE A 123 10.15 -8.50 -17.96
N GLU A 124 11.36 -8.80 -18.43
CA GLU A 124 12.28 -7.78 -18.94
C GLU A 124 11.67 -7.04 -20.14
N ARG A 125 10.97 -7.74 -21.04
CA ARG A 125 10.21 -7.11 -22.13
C ARG A 125 9.08 -6.22 -21.62
N CYS A 126 8.31 -6.70 -20.65
CA CYS A 126 7.23 -5.93 -20.02
C CYS A 126 7.77 -4.63 -19.41
N LEU A 127 8.87 -4.72 -18.66
CA LEU A 127 9.47 -3.57 -17.98
C LEU A 127 10.04 -2.51 -18.93
N ILE A 128 10.29 -2.83 -20.21
CA ILE A 128 10.61 -1.81 -21.22
C ILE A 128 9.40 -0.89 -21.44
N ALA A 129 8.22 -1.45 -21.68
CA ALA A 129 7.01 -0.66 -21.92
C ALA A 129 6.40 -0.11 -20.62
N CYS A 130 6.56 -0.84 -19.53
CA CYS A 130 5.88 -0.63 -18.24
C CYS A 130 6.82 -0.12 -17.14
N ALA A 131 7.98 0.46 -17.47
CA ALA A 131 8.99 0.89 -16.49
C ALA A 131 8.47 1.81 -15.37
N LEU A 132 7.41 2.60 -15.61
CA LEU A 132 6.85 3.57 -14.67
C LEU A 132 5.71 3.03 -13.79
N TYR A 133 5.38 1.74 -13.91
CA TYR A 133 4.28 1.08 -13.23
C TYR A 133 4.81 0.15 -12.15
N GLU A 134 4.67 0.57 -10.89
CA GLU A 134 5.21 -0.17 -9.74
C GLU A 134 4.63 -1.59 -9.64
N GLU A 135 3.41 -1.83 -10.12
CA GLU A 135 2.77 -3.14 -10.05
C GLU A 135 3.51 -4.25 -10.83
N PHE A 136 4.24 -3.92 -11.91
CA PHE A 136 5.01 -4.92 -12.66
C PHE A 136 6.36 -5.21 -12.02
N TRP A 137 6.99 -4.20 -11.41
CA TRP A 137 8.20 -4.39 -10.62
C TRP A 137 7.93 -5.23 -9.39
N ASP A 138 6.83 -4.93 -8.69
CA ASP A 138 6.33 -5.70 -7.54
C ASP A 138 6.10 -7.16 -7.92
N LYS A 139 5.35 -7.41 -9.00
CA LYS A 139 5.08 -8.77 -9.49
C LYS A 139 6.37 -9.52 -9.84
N TYR A 140 7.34 -8.85 -10.45
CA TYR A 140 8.62 -9.48 -10.82
C TYR A 140 9.48 -9.81 -9.59
N ALA A 141 9.56 -8.88 -8.64
CA ALA A 141 10.27 -9.10 -7.38
C ALA A 141 9.69 -10.30 -6.60
N HIS A 142 8.36 -10.40 -6.51
CA HIS A 142 7.68 -11.53 -5.88
C HIS A 142 7.91 -12.86 -6.60
N TYR A 143 7.97 -12.86 -7.94
CA TYR A 143 8.31 -14.06 -8.70
C TYR A 143 9.75 -14.53 -8.43
N LEU A 144 10.69 -13.59 -8.33
CA LEU A 144 12.11 -13.92 -8.14
C LEU A 144 12.49 -14.22 -6.69
N GLU A 145 11.81 -13.65 -5.70
CA GLU A 145 12.22 -13.73 -4.28
C GLU A 145 12.40 -15.18 -3.78
N PRO A 146 11.51 -16.15 -4.07
CA PRO A 146 11.72 -17.55 -3.67
C PRO A 146 12.85 -18.26 -4.45
N ARG A 147 13.29 -17.70 -5.58
CA ARG A 147 14.20 -18.35 -6.55
C ARG A 147 15.63 -17.80 -6.43
N SER A 148 15.78 -16.49 -6.28
CA SER A 148 17.08 -15.82 -6.20
C SER A 148 16.97 -14.45 -5.55
N LEU A 149 17.53 -14.32 -4.34
CA LEU A 149 17.58 -13.04 -3.63
C LEU A 149 18.40 -12.00 -4.39
N GLU A 150 19.47 -12.40 -5.08
CA GLU A 150 20.34 -11.45 -5.80
C GLU A 150 19.64 -10.87 -7.04
N GLU A 151 18.86 -11.69 -7.76
CA GLU A 151 18.06 -11.20 -8.88
C GLU A 151 16.95 -10.26 -8.37
N THR A 152 16.27 -10.61 -7.27
CA THR A 152 15.30 -9.71 -6.62
C THR A 152 15.95 -8.38 -6.20
N ARG A 153 17.16 -8.39 -5.63
CA ARG A 153 17.92 -7.17 -5.33
C ARG A 153 18.23 -6.34 -6.57
N SER A 154 18.57 -6.99 -7.69
CA SER A 154 18.80 -6.31 -8.96
C SER A 154 17.54 -5.60 -9.47
N VAL A 155 16.38 -6.26 -9.36
CA VAL A 155 15.07 -5.69 -9.71
C VAL A 155 14.77 -4.46 -8.85
N TYR A 156 14.90 -4.55 -7.53
CA TYR A 156 14.69 -3.41 -6.63
C TYR A 156 15.64 -2.25 -6.93
N ARG A 157 16.94 -2.51 -7.11
CA ARG A 157 17.92 -1.46 -7.47
C ARG A 157 17.51 -0.75 -8.77
N ARG A 158 17.22 -1.50 -9.83
CA ARG A 158 16.81 -0.91 -11.12
C ARG A 158 15.52 -0.09 -10.98
N ALA A 159 14.53 -0.62 -10.28
CA ALA A 159 13.28 0.08 -10.06
C ALA A 159 13.51 1.39 -9.28
N CYS A 160 14.12 1.31 -8.09
CA CYS A 160 14.24 2.40 -7.15
C CYS A 160 15.31 3.44 -7.53
N GLU A 161 16.41 3.04 -8.16
CA GLU A 161 17.54 3.93 -8.46
C GLU A 161 17.45 4.55 -9.86
N ILE A 162 16.66 3.96 -10.79
CA ILE A 162 16.57 4.42 -12.18
C ILE A 162 15.16 4.88 -12.54
N HIS A 163 14.15 4.02 -12.39
CA HIS A 163 12.83 4.26 -12.99
C HIS A 163 11.83 4.95 -12.06
N LEU A 164 11.88 4.62 -10.77
CA LEU A 164 10.93 5.01 -9.74
C LEU A 164 11.61 5.71 -8.53
N PRO A 165 12.52 6.68 -8.73
CA PRO A 165 13.29 7.28 -7.63
C PRO A 165 12.45 8.00 -6.57
N TYR A 166 11.26 8.45 -6.92
CA TYR A 166 10.36 9.19 -6.02
C TYR A 166 9.14 8.37 -5.56
N LYS A 167 9.08 7.07 -5.88
CA LYS A 167 7.99 6.19 -5.43
C LYS A 167 8.32 5.59 -4.07
N HIS A 168 8.06 6.35 -3.01
CA HIS A 168 8.37 5.94 -1.63
C HIS A 168 7.80 4.55 -1.24
N SER A 169 6.63 4.18 -1.78
CA SER A 169 6.00 2.86 -1.59
C SER A 169 6.96 1.72 -1.92
N PHE A 170 7.57 1.78 -3.10
CA PHE A 170 8.44 0.74 -3.61
C PHE A 170 9.79 0.71 -2.88
N HIS A 171 10.33 1.87 -2.50
CA HIS A 171 11.53 1.95 -1.66
C HIS A 171 11.30 1.36 -0.26
N PHE A 172 10.11 1.52 0.31
CA PHE A 172 9.76 0.86 1.58
C PHE A 172 9.67 -0.66 1.45
N GLN A 173 9.13 -1.16 0.33
CA GLN A 173 9.15 -2.59 0.05
C GLN A 173 10.58 -3.11 -0.07
N TRP A 174 11.46 -2.39 -0.77
CA TRP A 174 12.88 -2.77 -0.88
C TRP A 174 13.58 -2.80 0.47
N ALA A 175 13.45 -1.74 1.28
CA ALA A 175 14.04 -1.70 2.62
C ALA A 175 13.51 -2.83 3.52
N MET A 176 12.21 -3.14 3.43
CA MET A 176 11.60 -4.26 4.14
C MET A 176 12.13 -5.61 3.64
N PHE A 177 12.31 -5.77 2.33
CA PHE A 177 12.92 -6.96 1.75
C PHE A 177 14.34 -7.18 2.30
N GLU A 178 15.19 -6.15 2.34
CA GLU A 178 16.55 -6.28 2.89
C GLU A 178 16.51 -6.61 4.39
N GLU A 179 15.64 -5.97 5.17
CA GLU A 179 15.47 -6.26 6.58
C GLU A 179 15.03 -7.72 6.83
N ARG A 180 14.05 -8.23 6.07
CA ARG A 180 13.58 -9.63 6.19
C ARG A 180 14.68 -10.65 5.93
N HIS A 181 15.64 -10.31 5.08
CA HIS A 181 16.77 -11.16 4.72
C HIS A 181 18.05 -10.84 5.52
N GLY A 182 17.94 -10.07 6.61
CA GLY A 182 19.04 -9.80 7.54
C GLY A 182 20.00 -8.68 7.14
N ASN A 183 19.75 -8.00 6.02
CA ASN A 183 20.59 -6.90 5.52
C ASN A 183 20.14 -5.54 6.09
N THR A 184 20.16 -5.40 7.41
CA THR A 184 19.74 -4.17 8.10
C THR A 184 20.50 -2.92 7.64
N SER A 185 21.80 -3.04 7.38
CA SER A 185 22.63 -1.92 6.91
C SER A 185 22.16 -1.37 5.55
N GLU A 186 21.73 -2.26 4.66
CA GLU A 186 21.23 -1.84 3.34
C GLU A 186 19.84 -1.21 3.46
N ALA A 187 18.96 -1.78 4.30
CA ALA A 187 17.68 -1.15 4.63
C ALA A 187 17.85 0.27 5.19
N GLN A 188 18.84 0.49 6.05
CA GLN A 188 19.21 1.82 6.55
C GLN A 188 19.66 2.75 5.42
N ARG A 189 20.56 2.30 4.55
CA ARG A 189 21.07 3.07 3.40
C ARG A 189 19.92 3.52 2.48
N ILE A 190 19.00 2.60 2.15
CA ILE A 190 17.85 2.87 1.28
C ILE A 190 16.98 3.96 1.88
N LEU A 191 16.56 3.81 3.14
CA LEU A 191 15.67 4.78 3.79
C LEU A 191 16.36 6.14 4.01
N GLU A 192 17.67 6.16 4.27
CA GLU A 192 18.46 7.40 4.37
C GLU A 192 18.57 8.13 3.03
N ALA A 193 18.82 7.39 1.95
CA ALA A 193 18.83 7.96 0.60
C ALA A 193 17.45 8.50 0.22
N LEU A 194 16.38 7.77 0.56
CA LEU A 194 15.01 8.17 0.31
C LEU A 194 14.63 9.45 1.06
N GLU A 195 15.03 9.58 2.33
CA GLU A 195 14.75 10.78 3.12
C GLU A 195 15.45 12.01 2.55
N LYS A 196 16.69 11.85 2.06
CA LYS A 196 17.42 12.92 1.37
C LYS A 196 16.74 13.31 0.06
N ALA A 197 16.21 12.33 -0.68
CA ALA A 197 15.51 12.58 -1.95
C ALA A 197 14.13 13.21 -1.76
N MET A 198 13.44 12.94 -0.64
CA MET A 198 12.12 13.48 -0.30
C MET A 198 12.08 14.07 1.12
N PRO A 199 12.70 15.24 1.34
CA PRO A 199 12.68 15.90 2.64
C PRO A 199 11.25 16.26 3.07
N GLY A 200 10.97 16.14 4.38
CA GLY A 200 9.67 16.49 4.96
C GLY A 200 8.59 15.40 4.84
N LEU A 201 8.84 14.31 4.14
CA LEU A 201 7.93 13.17 4.07
C LEU A 201 8.02 12.35 5.37
N ALA A 202 7.13 12.64 6.33
CA ALA A 202 7.28 12.15 7.69
C ALA A 202 7.27 10.62 7.84
N MET A 203 6.63 9.91 6.90
CA MET A 203 6.57 8.45 6.89
C MET A 203 7.95 7.84 6.65
N VAL A 204 8.84 8.49 5.91
CA VAL A 204 10.21 7.99 5.71
C VAL A 204 10.98 8.00 7.02
N ARG A 205 10.95 9.12 7.76
CA ARG A 205 11.56 9.21 9.09
C ARG A 205 10.99 8.16 10.05
N LEU A 206 9.68 7.93 10.02
CA LEU A 206 9.06 6.90 10.87
C LEU A 206 9.44 5.48 10.47
N GLN A 207 9.65 5.19 9.19
CA GLN A 207 10.18 3.89 8.75
C GLN A 207 11.61 3.70 9.25
N ARG A 208 12.47 4.72 9.19
CA ARG A 208 13.83 4.67 9.76
C ARG A 208 13.81 4.38 11.25
N VAL A 209 13.00 5.12 12.02
CA VAL A 209 12.80 4.88 13.46
C VAL A 209 12.29 3.46 13.72
N GLY A 210 11.35 2.98 12.90
CA GLY A 210 10.79 1.64 12.99
C GLY A 210 11.83 0.55 12.78
N LEU A 211 12.70 0.72 11.78
CA LEU A 211 13.82 -0.18 11.47
C LEU A 211 14.80 -0.24 12.64
N GLU A 212 15.28 0.90 13.14
CA GLU A 212 16.23 0.92 14.27
C GLU A 212 15.64 0.28 15.53
N ARG A 213 14.34 0.51 15.78
CA ARG A 213 13.63 -0.14 16.89
C ARG A 213 13.61 -1.67 16.74
N ARG A 214 13.32 -2.19 15.54
CA ARG A 214 13.28 -3.65 15.29
C ARG A 214 14.68 -4.27 15.35
N ALA A 215 15.70 -3.51 14.96
CA ALA A 215 17.10 -3.89 15.11
C ALA A 215 17.63 -3.83 16.56
N GLY A 216 16.83 -3.30 17.51
CA GLY A 216 17.22 -3.14 18.91
C GLY A 216 18.05 -1.89 19.22
N HIS A 217 18.29 -1.01 18.23
CA HIS A 217 19.02 0.24 18.39
C HIS A 217 18.10 1.36 18.91
N LEU A 218 17.62 1.22 20.16
CA LEU A 218 16.67 2.14 20.76
C LEU A 218 17.22 3.57 20.88
N GLU A 219 18.51 3.72 21.17
CA GLU A 219 19.18 5.02 21.27
C GLU A 219 19.18 5.76 19.94
N LYS A 220 19.43 5.03 18.83
CA LYS A 220 19.39 5.61 17.48
C LYS A 220 17.95 5.97 17.08
N ALA A 221 16.98 5.11 17.39
CA ALA A 221 15.56 5.40 17.18
C ALA A 221 15.11 6.66 17.96
N GLU A 222 15.56 6.81 19.21
CA GLU A 222 15.33 8.00 20.02
C GLU A 222 15.97 9.25 19.39
N SER A 223 17.24 9.17 18.97
CA SER A 223 17.95 10.29 18.33
C SER A 223 17.22 10.79 17.09
N LEU A 224 16.81 9.87 16.21
CA LEU A 224 16.09 10.20 14.98
C LEU A 224 14.78 10.95 15.24
N LEU A 225 14.04 10.57 16.29
CA LEU A 225 12.81 11.28 16.68
C LEU A 225 13.10 12.63 17.31
N LYS A 226 14.13 12.75 18.16
CA LYS A 226 14.56 14.04 18.72
C LYS A 226 14.98 15.01 17.63
N GLU A 227 15.83 14.57 16.72
CA GLU A 227 16.24 15.34 15.54
C GLU A 227 15.02 15.81 14.74
N ALA A 228 14.04 14.93 14.51
CA ALA A 228 12.82 15.28 13.79
C ALA A 228 11.96 16.32 14.52
N VAL A 229 11.91 16.30 15.85
CA VAL A 229 11.24 17.34 16.64
C VAL A 229 11.97 18.67 16.49
N GLU A 230 13.28 18.69 16.70
CA GLU A 230 14.09 19.92 16.62
C GLU A 230 14.07 20.56 15.21
N GLU A 231 14.21 19.75 14.16
CA GLU A 231 14.20 20.19 12.76
C GLU A 231 12.89 20.81 12.29
N ASN A 232 11.78 20.58 13.01
CA ASN A 232 10.45 20.99 12.60
C ASN A 232 9.79 22.00 13.54
N LYS A 233 10.54 22.64 14.46
CA LYS A 233 10.01 23.66 15.39
C LYS A 233 9.31 24.83 14.69
N ASP A 234 9.70 25.14 13.47
CA ASP A 234 9.10 26.17 12.60
C ASP A 234 7.81 25.69 11.88
N LYS A 235 7.47 24.40 11.96
CA LYS A 235 6.32 23.77 11.30
C LYS A 235 5.38 23.15 12.34
N PRO A 236 4.45 23.92 12.93
CA PRO A 236 3.63 23.51 14.07
C PRO A 236 2.95 22.14 13.95
N HIS A 237 2.42 21.81 12.76
CA HIS A 237 1.77 20.52 12.51
C HIS A 237 2.76 19.34 12.53
N LEU A 238 3.93 19.47 11.91
CA LEU A 238 4.96 18.42 11.89
C LEU A 238 5.66 18.32 13.25
N HIS A 239 5.94 19.44 13.91
CA HIS A 239 6.46 19.47 15.27
C HIS A 239 5.54 18.67 16.21
N ALA A 240 4.26 19.02 16.26
CA ALA A 240 3.30 18.34 17.11
C ALA A 240 3.20 16.84 16.78
N PHE A 241 3.24 16.47 15.50
CA PHE A 241 3.25 15.08 15.06
C PHE A 241 4.45 14.30 15.63
N TYR A 242 5.68 14.80 15.43
CA TYR A 242 6.88 14.14 15.93
C TYR A 242 6.97 14.13 17.45
N SER A 243 6.53 15.20 18.12
CA SER A 243 6.49 15.27 19.58
C SER A 243 5.56 14.22 20.18
N ILE A 244 4.40 13.97 19.55
CA ILE A 244 3.52 12.85 19.95
C ILE A 244 4.22 11.50 19.77
N LYS A 245 4.93 11.28 18.66
CA LYS A 245 5.65 10.03 18.42
C LYS A 245 6.79 9.83 19.43
N LEU A 246 7.56 10.89 19.73
CA LEU A 246 8.62 10.88 20.71
C LEU A 246 8.10 10.65 22.14
N ALA A 247 7.00 11.30 22.53
CA ALA A 247 6.38 11.08 23.82
C ALA A 247 5.89 9.63 23.98
N ARG A 248 5.26 9.05 22.95
CA ARG A 248 4.87 7.64 22.94
C ARG A 248 6.08 6.71 23.05
N PHE A 249 7.19 7.05 22.38
CA PHE A 249 8.44 6.30 22.49
C PHE A 249 8.97 6.31 23.93
N PHE A 250 9.08 7.49 24.56
CA PHE A 250 9.52 7.61 25.96
C PHE A 250 8.63 6.87 26.94
N HIS A 251 7.31 6.93 26.75
CA HIS A 251 6.38 6.29 27.65
C HIS A 251 6.37 4.76 27.48
N LYS A 252 6.17 4.26 26.26
CA LYS A 252 5.96 2.82 26.02
C LYS A 252 7.24 2.01 25.96
N LEU A 253 8.33 2.58 25.44
CA LEU A 253 9.60 1.87 25.28
C LEU A 253 10.62 2.33 26.32
N GLY A 254 10.78 3.64 26.51
CA GLY A 254 11.70 4.20 27.50
C GLY A 254 11.24 4.07 28.96
N LYS A 255 9.99 3.66 29.20
CA LYS A 255 9.35 3.57 30.54
C LYS A 255 9.54 4.84 31.37
N ASN A 256 9.61 6.00 30.72
CA ASN A 256 9.89 7.29 31.34
C ASN A 256 8.74 8.28 31.07
N PRO A 257 7.66 8.23 31.87
CA PRO A 257 6.50 9.11 31.69
C PRO A 257 6.84 10.58 31.92
N SER A 258 7.83 10.89 32.76
CA SER A 258 8.27 12.27 33.01
C SER A 258 8.83 12.93 31.76
N ARG A 259 9.68 12.23 30.99
CA ARG A 259 10.19 12.71 29.70
C ARG A 259 9.09 12.83 28.66
N ALA A 260 8.18 11.85 28.60
CA ALA A 260 7.03 11.90 27.69
C ALA A 260 6.15 13.12 27.95
N ARG A 261 5.87 13.42 29.23
CA ARG A 261 5.11 14.59 29.65
C ARG A 261 5.81 15.89 29.26
N ALA A 262 7.12 16.00 29.51
CA ALA A 262 7.89 17.20 29.17
C ALA A 262 7.80 17.53 27.68
N VAL A 263 7.99 16.54 26.81
CA VAL A 263 7.87 16.71 25.34
C VAL A 263 6.47 17.18 24.93
N LEU A 264 5.42 16.61 25.51
CA LEU A 264 4.05 17.02 25.19
C LEU A 264 3.75 18.44 25.67
N GLN A 265 4.26 18.83 26.84
CA GLN A 265 4.07 20.18 27.37
C GLN A 265 4.80 21.23 26.52
N GLU A 266 6.06 20.99 26.14
CA GLU A 266 6.80 21.87 25.23
C GLU A 266 6.08 22.01 23.87
N ALA A 267 5.57 20.90 23.33
CA ALA A 267 4.82 20.94 22.08
C ALA A 267 3.49 21.71 22.19
N ILE A 268 2.83 21.68 23.35
CA ILE A 268 1.61 22.44 23.61
C ILE A 268 1.90 23.95 23.69
N GLU A 269 3.05 24.35 24.23
CA GLU A 269 3.44 25.76 24.26
C GLU A 269 3.64 26.34 22.85
N ILE A 270 4.14 25.52 21.92
CA ILE A 270 4.32 25.89 20.51
C ILE A 270 3.00 25.85 19.73
N SER A 271 2.16 24.83 19.97
CA SER A 271 0.93 24.57 19.22
C SER A 271 -0.29 24.39 20.14
N PRO A 272 -0.77 25.46 20.81
CA PRO A 272 -1.83 25.36 21.83
C PRO A 272 -3.22 25.04 21.27
N ASP A 273 -3.43 25.19 19.96
CA ASP A 273 -4.65 24.83 19.25
C ASP A 273 -4.69 23.36 18.81
N ASN A 274 -3.59 22.62 18.95
CA ASN A 274 -3.50 21.24 18.50
C ASN A 274 -4.07 20.26 19.52
N SER A 275 -5.33 19.88 19.30
CA SER A 275 -6.08 18.93 20.15
C SER A 275 -5.39 17.58 20.36
N LYS A 276 -4.62 17.09 19.38
CA LYS A 276 -3.96 15.77 19.46
C LYS A 276 -2.90 15.74 20.56
N LEU A 277 -2.28 16.88 20.87
CA LEU A 277 -1.30 16.97 21.96
C LEU A 277 -1.96 16.76 23.32
N TYR A 278 -3.07 17.46 23.57
CA TYR A 278 -3.83 17.32 24.82
C TYR A 278 -4.41 15.92 24.99
N LEU A 279 -4.90 15.29 23.92
CA LEU A 279 -5.41 13.92 23.97
C LEU A 279 -4.30 12.93 24.35
N ASN A 280 -3.11 13.05 23.75
CA ASN A 280 -1.99 12.18 24.11
C ASN A 280 -1.43 12.46 25.51
N LEU A 281 -1.53 13.70 25.99
CA LEU A 281 -1.17 14.04 27.38
C LEU A 281 -2.17 13.42 28.36
N LEU A 282 -3.47 13.53 28.09
CA LEU A 282 -4.50 12.91 28.92
C LEU A 282 -4.33 11.38 28.97
N ASP A 283 -4.11 10.74 27.82
CA ASP A 283 -3.83 9.30 27.74
C ASP A 283 -2.59 8.91 28.55
N LEU A 284 -1.54 9.74 28.53
CA LEU A 284 -0.33 9.53 29.31
C LEU A 284 -0.62 9.59 30.82
N GLU A 285 -1.36 10.59 31.30
CA GLU A 285 -1.68 10.71 32.73
C GLU A 285 -2.58 9.58 33.22
N LEU A 286 -3.57 9.19 32.40
CA LEU A 286 -4.48 8.08 32.70
C LEU A 286 -3.79 6.70 32.66
N SER A 287 -2.66 6.57 31.97
CA SER A 287 -1.93 5.31 31.91
C SER A 287 -1.04 5.02 33.14
N GLY A 288 -0.82 6.02 33.99
CA GLY A 288 0.00 5.88 35.20
C GLY A 288 -0.80 5.41 36.42
N ASP A 289 -0.15 5.40 37.60
CA ASP A 289 -0.86 5.13 38.85
C ASP A 289 -1.81 6.28 39.17
N LEU A 290 -3.10 6.05 39.00
CA LEU A 290 -4.17 7.03 39.16
C LEU A 290 -4.24 7.61 40.58
N ARG A 291 -3.74 6.87 41.59
CA ARG A 291 -3.69 7.35 42.98
C ARG A 291 -2.61 8.42 43.18
N LEU A 292 -1.55 8.39 42.37
CA LEU A 292 -0.44 9.34 42.41
C LEU A 292 -0.56 10.43 41.33
N ASN A 293 -1.17 10.11 40.19
CA ASN A 293 -1.29 10.98 39.02
C ASN A 293 -2.62 11.73 38.91
N GLY A 294 -3.51 11.66 39.91
CA GLY A 294 -4.81 12.35 39.87
C GLY A 294 -4.71 13.86 39.62
N GLY A 295 -3.65 14.51 40.16
CA GLY A 295 -3.37 15.92 39.87
C GLY A 295 -2.98 16.19 38.41
N GLY A 296 -2.31 15.23 37.75
CA GLY A 296 -1.92 15.36 36.33
C GLY A 296 -3.12 15.35 35.40
N VAL A 297 -4.10 14.47 35.65
CA VAL A 297 -5.35 14.42 34.87
C VAL A 297 -6.12 15.72 34.99
N GLN A 298 -6.32 16.22 36.22
CA GLN A 298 -7.01 17.49 36.47
C GLN A 298 -6.30 18.68 35.82
N GLN A 299 -4.97 18.72 35.91
CA GLN A 299 -4.17 19.78 35.27
C GLN A 299 -4.29 19.72 33.73
N CYS A 300 -4.26 18.54 33.13
CA CYS A 300 -4.43 18.36 31.70
C CYS A 300 -5.82 18.84 31.23
N VAL A 301 -6.88 18.47 31.95
CA VAL A 301 -8.25 18.89 31.64
C VAL A 301 -8.37 20.42 31.75
N SER A 302 -7.90 21.00 32.85
CA SER A 302 -7.91 22.46 33.05
C SER A 302 -7.18 23.20 31.90
N LYS A 303 -5.98 22.73 31.52
CA LYS A 303 -5.22 23.28 30.39
C LYS A 303 -6.00 23.17 29.07
N ALA A 304 -6.64 22.03 28.79
CA ALA A 304 -7.41 21.84 27.56
C ALA A 304 -8.66 22.73 27.51
N LEU A 305 -9.33 22.97 28.63
CA LEU A 305 -10.49 23.87 28.70
C LEU A 305 -10.11 25.35 28.45
N ALA A 306 -8.93 25.76 28.92
CA ALA A 306 -8.38 27.09 28.69
C ALA A 306 -7.83 27.30 27.27
N ALA A 307 -7.44 26.22 26.58
CA ALA A 307 -6.85 26.27 25.24
C ALA A 307 -7.87 26.68 24.14
N PRO A 308 -7.39 27.18 22.98
CA PRO A 308 -8.23 27.52 21.83
C PRO A 308 -8.72 26.27 21.05
N LEU A 309 -9.29 25.29 21.77
CA LEU A 309 -9.86 24.08 21.19
C LEU A 309 -11.34 24.28 20.83
N SER A 310 -11.84 23.47 19.89
CA SER A 310 -13.27 23.44 19.52
C SER A 310 -14.16 23.12 20.72
N SER A 311 -15.39 23.65 20.71
CA SER A 311 -16.41 23.39 21.74
C SER A 311 -16.60 21.90 22.05
N ASP A 312 -16.70 21.05 21.02
CA ASP A 312 -16.90 19.60 21.18
C ASP A 312 -15.75 18.94 21.96
N LEU A 313 -14.51 19.34 21.65
CA LEU A 313 -13.34 18.86 22.38
C LEU A 313 -13.30 19.38 23.82
N LYS A 314 -13.70 20.63 24.08
CA LYS A 314 -13.78 21.14 25.46
C LYS A 314 -14.80 20.35 26.28
N ILE A 315 -15.95 20.04 25.69
CA ILE A 315 -16.96 19.17 26.32
C ILE A 315 -16.37 17.79 26.60
N LEU A 316 -15.66 17.20 25.63
CA LEU A 316 -14.99 15.91 25.80
C LEU A 316 -13.99 15.92 26.97
N PHE A 317 -13.11 16.93 27.06
CA PHE A 317 -12.15 17.02 28.17
C PHE A 317 -12.85 17.21 29.51
N SER A 318 -13.88 18.07 29.57
CA SER A 318 -14.67 18.26 30.79
C SER A 318 -15.36 16.96 31.22
N GLN A 319 -15.97 16.23 30.29
CA GLN A 319 -16.60 14.94 30.55
C GLN A 319 -15.59 13.90 31.04
N ARG A 320 -14.40 13.83 30.44
CA ARG A 320 -13.33 12.92 30.88
C ARG A 320 -12.82 13.27 32.27
N GLY A 321 -12.71 14.56 32.59
CA GLY A 321 -12.36 15.03 33.92
C GLY A 321 -13.40 14.65 34.98
N LEU A 322 -14.69 14.80 34.66
CA LEU A 322 -15.80 14.39 35.52
C LEU A 322 -15.77 12.87 35.77
N GLN A 323 -15.66 12.07 34.70
CA GLN A 323 -15.58 10.61 34.82
C GLN A 323 -14.42 10.18 35.71
N PHE A 324 -13.25 10.79 35.53
CA PHE A 324 -12.09 10.52 36.39
C PHE A 324 -12.37 10.85 37.86
N ALA A 325 -13.05 11.97 38.14
CA ALA A 325 -13.41 12.35 39.50
C ALA A 325 -14.46 11.41 40.11
N GLU A 326 -15.43 10.93 39.33
CA GLU A 326 -16.42 9.95 39.77
C GLU A 326 -15.77 8.61 40.15
N ASP A 327 -14.82 8.13 39.33
CA ASP A 327 -14.18 6.84 39.52
C ASP A 327 -13.07 6.86 40.61
N PHE A 328 -12.31 7.96 40.70
CA PHE A 328 -11.07 8.03 41.50
C PHE A 328 -11.02 9.21 42.48
N GLY A 329 -12.06 10.04 42.54
CA GLY A 329 -12.12 11.19 43.43
C GLY A 329 -12.04 10.82 44.91
N THR A 330 -11.39 11.67 45.69
CA THR A 330 -11.23 11.44 47.14
C THR A 330 -12.42 11.92 47.96
N THR A 331 -13.24 12.83 47.42
CA THR A 331 -14.39 13.41 48.12
C THR A 331 -15.58 13.64 47.18
N VAL A 332 -16.80 13.38 47.66
CA VAL A 332 -18.04 13.67 46.91
C VAL A 332 -18.15 15.15 46.58
N GLN A 333 -17.68 16.03 47.46
CA GLN A 333 -17.69 17.47 47.22
C GLN A 333 -16.88 17.87 45.98
N SER A 334 -15.73 17.24 45.76
CA SER A 334 -14.91 17.50 44.56
C SER A 334 -15.61 17.05 43.27
N VAL A 335 -16.33 15.93 43.32
CA VAL A 335 -17.11 15.43 42.17
C VAL A 335 -18.26 16.37 41.85
N LEU A 336 -19.01 16.82 42.86
CA LEU A 336 -20.11 17.78 42.69
C LEU A 336 -19.61 19.11 42.09
N SER A 337 -18.47 19.61 42.56
CA SER A 337 -17.86 20.84 41.99
C SER A 337 -17.53 20.68 40.50
N ILE A 338 -16.91 19.57 40.11
CA ILE A 338 -16.57 19.31 38.69
C ILE A 338 -17.84 19.12 37.85
N TYR A 339 -18.87 18.48 38.40
CA TYR A 339 -20.17 18.33 37.76
C TYR A 339 -20.84 19.70 37.51
N GLU A 340 -20.84 20.58 38.50
CA GLU A 340 -21.37 21.94 38.36
C GLU A 340 -20.63 22.74 37.28
N GLU A 341 -19.29 22.65 37.25
CA GLU A 341 -18.47 23.25 36.19
C GLU A 341 -18.79 22.68 34.80
N HIS A 342 -18.99 21.37 34.71
CA HIS A 342 -19.39 20.71 33.46
C HIS A 342 -20.76 21.18 32.97
N GLN A 343 -21.76 21.25 33.86
CA GLN A 343 -23.10 21.75 33.51
C GLN A 343 -23.06 23.22 33.06
N LYS A 344 -22.26 24.05 33.73
CA LYS A 344 -22.03 25.43 33.33
C LYS A 344 -21.43 25.52 31.92
N LEU A 345 -20.42 24.71 31.62
CA LEU A 345 -19.81 24.66 30.30
C LEU A 345 -20.81 24.28 29.20
N LEU A 346 -21.67 23.28 29.45
CA LEU A 346 -22.72 22.88 28.52
C LEU A 346 -23.73 24.01 28.26
N ASN A 347 -24.15 24.70 29.32
CA ASN A 347 -25.06 25.84 29.21
C ASN A 347 -24.44 27.00 28.41
N ASP A 348 -23.18 27.36 28.69
CA ASP A 348 -22.47 28.45 28.03
C ASP A 348 -22.27 28.17 26.53
N LEU A 349 -21.91 26.94 26.17
CA LEU A 349 -21.73 26.53 24.77
C LEU A 349 -23.07 26.33 24.04
N GLY A 350 -24.10 25.83 24.74
CA GLY A 350 -25.45 25.65 24.21
C GLY A 350 -26.22 26.97 24.03
N ALA A 351 -25.94 27.99 24.85
CA ALA A 351 -26.46 29.34 24.68
C ALA A 351 -25.82 30.04 23.48
N LYS A 352 -24.51 29.86 23.26
CA LYS A 352 -23.79 30.38 22.09
C LYS A 352 -24.30 29.79 20.76
N LYS A 353 -24.66 28.50 20.74
CA LYS A 353 -25.25 27.86 19.56
C LYS A 353 -26.63 28.45 19.19
N ARG A 354 -27.48 28.72 20.18
CA ARG A 354 -28.80 29.35 19.98
C ARG A 354 -28.73 30.84 19.62
N GLY A 355 -27.71 31.55 20.09
CA GLY A 355 -27.50 32.97 19.74
C GLY A 355 -27.02 33.20 18.30
N ALA A 356 -26.30 32.23 17.71
CA ALA A 356 -25.82 32.33 16.32
C ALA A 356 -26.89 32.03 15.27
N GLU A 357 -27.96 31.30 15.60
CA GLU A 357 -29.11 31.07 14.71
C GLU A 357 -30.11 32.25 14.68
N ASN A 358 -30.08 33.13 15.67
CA ASN A 358 -31.07 34.20 15.86
C ASN A 358 -30.59 35.60 15.47
N GLY A 359 -29.48 35.73 14.72
CA GLY A 359 -28.84 37.02 14.46
C GLY A 359 -28.46 37.26 13.00
N ASP A 360 -29.45 37.35 12.10
CA ASP A 360 -29.38 38.18 10.88
C ASP A 360 -30.77 38.38 10.24
N SER A 361 -31.71 38.98 10.97
CA SER A 361 -32.95 39.48 10.36
C SER A 361 -33.62 40.51 11.27
N ASP A 362 -33.02 41.70 11.37
CA ASP A 362 -33.74 42.90 11.81
C ASP A 362 -33.11 44.14 11.14
N ASP A 363 -33.55 44.43 9.92
CA ASP A 363 -33.44 45.76 9.31
C ASP A 363 -34.85 46.41 9.33
N PRO A 364 -35.13 47.38 10.22
CA PRO A 364 -36.46 47.93 10.40
C PRO A 364 -36.59 49.27 9.67
N GLU A 365 -36.53 49.27 8.33
CA GLU A 365 -37.00 50.41 7.54
C GLU A 365 -37.80 49.96 6.33
N LYS A 366 -39.13 50.19 6.40
CA LYS A 366 -39.98 50.83 5.37
C LYS A 366 -41.42 50.32 5.43
N MET A 367 -42.24 50.98 6.26
CA MET A 367 -43.69 50.99 6.07
C MET A 367 -44.07 51.95 4.93
N SER A 368 -44.89 51.49 4.00
CA SER A 368 -45.90 52.20 3.17
C SER A 368 -46.13 51.34 1.91
N LYS A 369 -47.32 51.09 1.35
CA LYS A 369 -48.62 51.78 1.36
C LYS A 369 -49.66 50.81 0.75
N MET A 370 -50.94 50.97 1.11
CA MET A 370 -52.11 50.32 0.48
C MET A 370 -52.28 50.75 -0.99
N ASP A 371 -52.77 49.86 -1.87
CA ASP A 371 -54.14 49.91 -2.41
C ASP A 371 -54.41 48.87 -3.54
N ASP A 372 -55.71 48.58 -3.64
CA ASP A 372 -56.52 47.59 -4.38
C ASP A 372 -56.48 47.67 -5.94
N ASP A 373 -56.74 46.55 -6.63
CA ASP A 373 -57.73 46.41 -7.75
C ASP A 373 -57.74 44.97 -8.35
N SER A 374 -58.77 44.66 -9.14
CA SER A 374 -59.58 43.44 -9.15
C SER A 374 -59.67 42.71 -10.51
N GLY A 375 -60.06 41.41 -10.49
CA GLY A 375 -60.71 40.63 -11.57
C GLY A 375 -59.80 40.12 -12.73
N THR A 376 -59.95 38.94 -13.37
CA THR A 376 -61.07 38.00 -13.59
C THR A 376 -60.57 36.64 -14.20
N VAL A 377 -61.18 35.53 -13.76
CA VAL A 377 -61.66 34.28 -14.43
C VAL A 377 -60.90 33.55 -15.59
N ALA A 378 -60.41 32.31 -15.29
CA ALA A 378 -60.43 30.95 -15.95
C ALA A 378 -60.50 30.74 -17.50
N PRO A 379 -60.26 29.50 -18.09
CA PRO A 379 -60.14 28.16 -17.49
C PRO A 379 -59.05 27.20 -18.05
N ALA A 380 -59.09 25.96 -17.56
CA ALA A 380 -58.10 24.87 -17.60
C ALA A 380 -58.20 23.86 -18.77
N GLN A 381 -57.10 23.12 -18.99
CA GLN A 381 -56.98 21.73 -19.50
C GLN A 381 -55.63 21.15 -18.98
N ALA A 382 -55.33 19.86 -18.76
CA ALA A 382 -55.99 18.63 -18.30
C ALA A 382 -55.04 17.44 -18.63
N VAL A 383 -54.40 16.77 -17.65
CA VAL A 383 -53.93 15.34 -17.74
C VAL A 383 -53.49 14.80 -16.34
N PRO A 384 -53.43 13.47 -16.07
CA PRO A 384 -54.26 12.74 -15.09
C PRO A 384 -53.46 12.13 -13.89
N PRO A 385 -54.09 11.37 -12.96
CA PRO A 385 -53.64 11.24 -11.57
C PRO A 385 -52.82 9.98 -11.27
N THR A 386 -51.97 10.07 -10.25
CA THR A 386 -51.41 8.91 -9.52
C THR A 386 -51.71 9.02 -8.02
N ILE A 387 -52.24 7.91 -7.49
CA ILE A 387 -52.70 7.70 -6.12
C ILE A 387 -51.51 7.57 -5.15
N PRO A 388 -51.58 8.11 -3.92
CA PRO A 388 -50.55 7.92 -2.88
C PRO A 388 -50.86 6.70 -1.99
N PRO A 389 -49.84 6.14 -1.28
CA PRO A 389 -50.15 5.57 0.03
C PRO A 389 -49.15 5.93 1.15
N VAL A 390 -49.73 6.56 2.18
CA VAL A 390 -49.68 6.31 3.65
C VAL A 390 -48.32 6.17 4.40
N PRO A 391 -48.11 6.89 5.52
CA PRO A 391 -46.94 6.75 6.40
C PRO A 391 -47.15 5.68 7.51
N PRO A 392 -46.07 5.05 8.07
CA PRO A 392 -46.15 4.29 9.31
C PRO A 392 -45.95 5.16 10.59
N PRO A 393 -46.41 4.69 11.77
CA PRO A 393 -46.74 5.48 12.97
C PRO A 393 -45.58 5.64 13.98
N PRO A 394 -45.74 6.46 15.06
CA PRO A 394 -44.67 6.79 15.98
C PRO A 394 -44.52 5.74 17.10
N VAL A 395 -43.28 5.49 17.52
CA VAL A 395 -43.00 4.75 18.77
C VAL A 395 -42.26 5.69 19.74
N MET A 396 -42.94 5.98 20.84
CA MET A 396 -42.48 6.75 21.99
C MET A 396 -41.84 5.79 23.01
N GLY A 397 -40.69 6.21 23.55
CA GLY A 397 -40.35 6.08 24.98
C GLY A 397 -39.78 4.75 25.48
N GLY A 398 -38.50 4.79 25.87
CA GLY A 398 -37.89 3.80 26.75
C GLY A 398 -36.42 4.14 27.05
N ASP A 399 -36.19 4.84 28.16
CA ASP A 399 -34.87 5.07 28.75
C ASP A 399 -34.12 3.75 28.99
N MET A 400 -32.85 3.68 28.57
CA MET A 400 -31.84 2.95 29.33
C MET A 400 -30.42 3.43 29.04
N SER A 401 -29.82 3.98 30.09
CA SER A 401 -28.40 4.23 30.31
C SER A 401 -27.61 2.91 30.35
N GLY A 402 -26.50 2.82 29.61
CA GLY A 402 -25.62 1.65 29.63
C GLY A 402 -24.46 1.71 28.64
N TYR A 403 -23.33 2.26 29.09
CA TYR A 403 -21.95 1.88 28.77
C TYR A 403 -21.56 1.37 27.36
N GLY A 404 -20.81 2.21 26.65
CA GLY A 404 -19.43 1.87 26.25
C GLY A 404 -19.22 0.80 25.18
N ASN A 405 -19.41 1.16 23.91
CA ASN A 405 -18.93 0.39 22.76
C ASN A 405 -17.95 1.23 21.91
N TYR A 406 -16.70 1.39 22.38
CA TYR A 406 -15.61 1.99 21.60
C TYR A 406 -14.76 0.88 20.97
N GLY A 407 -15.24 0.34 19.85
CA GLY A 407 -14.58 -0.73 19.10
C GLY A 407 -14.61 -0.58 17.57
N ASN A 408 -14.99 0.58 17.03
CA ASN A 408 -15.08 0.77 15.57
C ASN A 408 -14.19 1.92 15.09
N TRP A 409 -12.95 1.58 14.73
CA TRP A 409 -12.04 2.48 14.00
C TRP A 409 -11.29 1.82 12.84
N TYR A 410 -11.82 0.76 12.22
CA TYR A 410 -11.30 0.28 10.92
C TYR A 410 -12.36 -0.44 10.09
N GLN A 411 -13.08 0.30 9.24
CA GLN A 411 -13.49 -0.20 7.92
C GLN A 411 -13.93 0.96 7.04
N GLN A 412 -13.08 1.34 6.08
CA GLN A 412 -13.56 1.99 4.86
C GLN A 412 -13.26 1.06 3.69
N GLN A 413 -14.32 0.82 2.93
CA GLN A 413 -14.47 -0.05 1.77
C GLN A 413 -13.26 0.04 0.81
N GLN A 414 -12.56 -1.08 0.65
CA GLN A 414 -11.57 -1.28 -0.41
C GLN A 414 -12.33 -1.72 -1.68
N TYR A 415 -12.17 -0.96 -2.75
CA TYR A 415 -12.46 -1.42 -4.11
C TYR A 415 -11.49 -2.56 -4.45
N GLY A 416 -12.03 -3.68 -4.92
CA GLY A 416 -11.27 -4.90 -5.19
C GLY A 416 -10.16 -4.72 -6.23
N GLY A 417 -8.94 -5.10 -5.84
CA GLY A 417 -7.79 -5.34 -6.72
C GLY A 417 -7.13 -6.65 -6.28
N TYR A 418 -6.86 -7.53 -7.24
CA TYR A 418 -6.25 -8.86 -7.03
C TYR A 418 -4.87 -8.76 -6.36
N GLY A 419 -4.59 -9.64 -5.38
CA GLY A 419 -3.27 -9.81 -4.77
C GLY A 419 -3.05 -8.99 -3.49
N GLY A 420 -3.77 -9.33 -2.42
CA GLY A 420 -3.73 -8.59 -1.14
C GLY A 420 -2.47 -8.85 -0.31
N TYR A 421 -1.45 -8.02 -0.48
CA TYR A 421 -0.56 -7.67 0.63
C TYR A 421 -1.13 -6.46 1.35
N SER A 422 -1.64 -6.69 2.57
CA SER A 422 -2.03 -5.61 3.48
C SER A 422 -0.80 -4.75 3.77
N ASN A 423 -0.80 -3.50 3.32
CA ASN A 423 0.25 -2.55 3.69
C ASN A 423 0.18 -2.32 5.21
N PRO A 424 1.12 -2.85 6.02
CA PRO A 424 1.02 -2.82 7.49
C PRO A 424 1.03 -1.39 8.04
N TRP A 425 1.41 -0.44 7.20
CA TRP A 425 1.64 0.97 7.52
C TRP A 425 0.47 1.89 7.18
N SER A 426 -0.69 1.35 6.80
CA SER A 426 -1.94 2.11 6.59
C SER A 426 -2.36 2.95 7.83
N GLN A 427 -1.85 2.62 9.02
CA GLN A 427 -2.01 3.44 10.23
C GLN A 427 -1.41 4.85 10.14
N TYR A 428 -0.42 5.10 9.29
CA TYR A 428 0.17 6.43 9.16
C TYR A 428 -0.63 7.37 8.26
N ASN A 429 -1.50 6.84 7.38
CA ASN A 429 -2.36 7.66 6.52
C ASN A 429 -3.40 8.47 7.30
N GLN A 430 -3.75 8.05 8.52
CA GLN A 430 -4.63 8.80 9.44
C GLN A 430 -4.03 10.15 9.90
N TYR A 431 -2.74 10.40 9.64
CA TYR A 431 -2.02 11.59 10.08
C TYR A 431 -1.69 12.58 8.96
N TYR A 432 -1.95 12.23 7.69
CA TYR A 432 -1.78 13.15 6.57
C TYR A 432 -3.14 13.71 6.15
N PRO A 433 -3.27 15.03 5.92
CA PRO A 433 -4.43 15.54 5.19
C PRO A 433 -4.42 14.96 3.76
N PRO A 434 -5.59 14.69 3.16
CA PRO A 434 -5.65 14.42 1.73
C PRO A 434 -5.08 15.62 0.96
N SER A 435 -4.33 15.31 -0.09
CA SER A 435 -3.64 16.28 -0.97
C SER A 435 -4.56 17.36 -1.50
#